data_AF-A0A660U2M4-F1
#
_entry.id   AF-A0A660U2M4-F1
#
_cell.length_a   1.000
_cell.length_b   1.000
_cell.length_c   1.000
_cell.angle_alpha   90.00
_cell.angle_beta   90.00
_cell.angle_gamma   90.00
#
_symmetry.space_group_name_H-M   'P 1'
#
loop_
_entity.id
_entity.type
_entity.pdbx_description
1 polymer ?
#
loop_
_entity_poly.entity_id
_entity_poly.type
_entity_poly.pdbx_seq_one_letter_code
_entity_poly.pdbx_strand_id
1 'polypeptide(L)' 'VSGGSGTLSEIAMAWQYGKPIIVMENLPGISAQFAGKTLDNRRDDRIIGAKSPEEAIKIVKSILSNK' A
#
# COMPACT_ATOMS: atom_id res chain seq x y z
N VAL A 1 11.36 -5.33 -9.08
CA VAL A 1 10.80 -4.56 -7.94
C VAL A 1 10.05 -5.56 -7.08
N SER A 2 10.73 -6.13 -6.08
CA SER A 2 10.16 -7.22 -5.27
C SER A 2 10.31 -6.99 -3.76
N GLY A 3 10.86 -5.85 -3.36
CA GLY A 3 10.90 -5.32 -2.00
C GLY A 3 11.39 -6.26 -0.89
N GLY A 4 12.56 -5.97 -0.32
CA GLY A 4 13.06 -6.65 0.88
C GLY A 4 12.67 -5.92 2.17
N SER A 5 13.55 -5.98 3.17
CA SER A 5 13.39 -5.27 4.44
C SER A 5 13.26 -3.75 4.28
N GLY A 6 13.93 -3.14 3.31
CA GLY A 6 13.79 -1.70 3.03
C GLY A 6 12.35 -1.30 2.68
N THR A 7 11.70 -2.07 1.81
CA THR A 7 10.30 -1.85 1.44
C THR A 7 9.35 -2.08 2.62
N LEU A 8 9.64 -3.06 3.47
CA LEU A 8 8.88 -3.24 4.71
C LEU A 8 8.99 -2.02 5.63
N SER A 9 10.20 -1.49 5.79
CA SER A 9 10.44 -0.28 6.59
C SER A 9 9.71 0.93 6.03
N GLU A 10 9.69 1.11 4.71
CA GLU A 10 8.94 2.17 4.04
C GLU A 10 7.42 2.03 4.23
N ILE A 11 6.87 0.81 4.12
CA ILE A 11 5.45 0.52 4.40
C ILE A 11 5.13 0.86 5.86
N ALA A 12 5.95 0.41 6.80
CA ALA A 12 5.76 0.68 8.23
C ALA A 12 5.84 2.18 8.56
N MET A 13 6.73 2.91 7.89
CA MET A 13 6.87 4.35 8.06
C MET A 13 5.64 5.09 7.48
N ALA A 14 5.23 4.76 6.25
CA ALA A 14 4.02 5.33 5.65
C ALA A 14 2.77 5.02 6.49
N TRP A 15 2.70 3.84 7.10
CA TRP A 15 1.64 3.44 8.01
C TRP A 15 1.58 4.36 9.22
N GLN A 16 2.72 4.53 9.91
CA GLN A 16 2.81 5.40 11.09
C GLN A 16 2.47 6.86 10.79
N TYR A 17 2.78 7.35 9.60
CA TYR A 17 2.46 8.73 9.19
C TYR A 17 1.03 8.92 8.66
N GLY A 18 0.15 7.93 8.75
CA GLY A 18 -1.22 8.05 8.25
C GLY A 18 -1.30 8.22 6.73
N LYS A 19 -0.25 7.84 5.98
CA LYS A 19 -0.27 7.93 4.51
C LYS A 19 -1.07 6.77 3.93
N PRO A 20 -1.88 6.98 2.88
CA PRO A 20 -2.42 5.89 2.08
C PRO A 20 -1.29 5.07 1.46
N ILE A 21 -1.43 3.74 1.45
CA ILE A 21 -0.41 2.83 0.93
C ILE A 21 -1.04 1.97 -0.16
N ILE A 22 -0.41 1.93 -1.31
CA ILE A 22 -0.83 1.13 -2.46
C ILE A 22 0.34 0.22 -2.84
N VAL A 23 0.07 -1.08 -2.95
CA VAL A 23 1.05 -2.11 -3.31
C VAL A 23 0.61 -2.83 -4.57
N MET A 24 1.57 -3.29 -5.38
CA MET A 24 1.28 -4.15 -6.53
C MET A 24 1.04 -5.58 -6.04
N GLU A 25 -0.20 -6.06 -6.09
CA GLU A 25 -0.58 -7.34 -5.47
C GLU A 25 -0.24 -8.57 -6.31
N ASN A 26 -0.07 -8.39 -7.62
CA ASN A 26 0.26 -9.47 -8.57
C ASN A 26 1.77 -9.59 -8.84
N LEU A 27 2.61 -8.81 -8.16
CA LEU A 27 4.07 -8.90 -8.27
C LEU A 27 4.64 -9.72 -7.11
N PRO A 28 5.69 -10.53 -7.34
CA PRO A 28 6.37 -11.24 -6.26
C PRO A 28 7.06 -10.23 -5.31
N GLY A 29 6.93 -10.45 -4.00
CA GLY A 29 7.60 -9.63 -3.00
C GLY A 29 6.89 -9.54 -1.66
N ILE A 30 7.55 -8.91 -0.68
CA ILE A 30 6.98 -8.75 0.66
C ILE A 30 5.77 -7.81 0.65
N SER A 31 5.77 -6.79 -0.21
CA SER A 31 4.72 -5.77 -0.30
C SER A 31 3.36 -6.36 -0.70
N ALA A 32 3.34 -7.31 -1.66
CA ALA A 32 2.12 -7.96 -2.11
C ALA A 32 1.39 -8.73 -0.99
N GLN A 33 2.12 -9.23 0.00
CA GLN A 33 1.54 -9.96 1.14
C GLN A 33 0.68 -9.07 2.05
N PHE A 34 0.81 -7.74 1.94
CA PHE A 34 0.05 -6.78 2.73
C PHE A 34 -1.18 -6.24 1.99
N ALA A 35 -1.39 -6.58 0.72
CA ALA A 35 -2.57 -6.15 -0.03
C ALA A 35 -3.86 -6.55 0.71
N GLY A 36 -4.75 -5.58 0.92
CA GLY A 36 -6.02 -5.76 1.63
C GLY A 36 -5.90 -5.92 3.15
N LYS A 37 -4.69 -5.82 3.73
CA LYS A 37 -4.45 -5.99 5.17
C LYS A 37 -4.25 -4.65 5.87
N THR A 38 -4.56 -4.66 7.16
CA THR A 38 -4.17 -3.64 8.13
C THR A 38 -2.81 -4.04 8.72
N LEU A 39 -1.86 -3.10 8.86
CA LEU A 39 -0.50 -3.43 9.31
C LEU A 39 -0.44 -3.71 10.83
N ASP A 40 -1.18 -2.93 11.62
CA ASP A 40 -1.34 -3.09 13.07
C ASP A 40 -2.71 -2.54 13.52
N ASN A 41 -2.97 -2.47 14.82
CA ASN A 41 -4.23 -1.96 15.36
C ASN A 41 -4.30 -0.43 15.54
N ARG A 42 -3.35 0.34 14.98
CA ARG A 42 -3.28 1.80 15.15
C ARG A 42 -4.06 2.59 14.10
N ARG A 43 -4.47 1.94 13.01
CA ARG A 43 -5.31 2.54 11.95
C ARG A 43 -6.39 1.55 11.56
N ASP A 44 -7.56 2.07 11.19
CA ASP A 44 -8.71 1.28 10.75
C ASP A 44 -8.74 1.01 9.25
N ASP A 45 -7.87 1.68 8.49
CA ASP A 45 -7.77 1.51 7.04
C ASP A 45 -6.91 0.30 6.66
N ARG A 46 -6.72 0.11 5.36
CA ARG A 46 -6.04 -1.06 4.80
C ARG A 46 -5.07 -0.63 3.72
N ILE A 47 -3.99 -1.40 3.58
CA ILE A 47 -3.08 -1.29 2.44
C ILE A 47 -3.82 -1.75 1.20
N ILE A 48 -3.84 -0.91 0.15
CA ILE A 48 -4.64 -1.15 -1.06
C ILE A 48 -3.81 -1.95 -2.06
N GLY A 49 -4.37 -3.04 -2.60
CA GLY A 49 -3.77 -3.81 -3.69
C GLY A 49 -4.16 -3.24 -5.05
N ALA A 50 -3.18 -3.07 -5.94
CA ALA A 50 -3.39 -2.75 -7.35
C ALA A 50 -2.80 -3.86 -8.24
N LYS A 51 -3.51 -4.23 -9.30
CA LYS A 51 -3.10 -5.26 -10.27
C LYS A 51 -2.37 -4.67 -11.48
N SER A 52 -2.47 -3.35 -11.69
CA SER A 52 -1.75 -2.67 -12.76
C SER A 52 -1.34 -1.24 -12.34
N PRO A 53 -0.33 -0.65 -13.01
CA PRO A 53 0.03 0.76 -12.80
C PRO A 53 -1.14 1.72 -13.02
N GLU A 54 -1.99 1.45 -14.02
CA GLU A 54 -3.17 2.26 -14.33
C GLU A 54 -4.19 2.22 -13.20
N GLU A 55 -4.40 1.04 -12.61
CA GLU A 55 -5.25 0.88 -11.43
C GLU A 55 -4.69 1.64 -10.23
N ALA A 56 -3.38 1.55 -9.97
CA ALA A 56 -2.73 2.30 -8.91
C ALA A 56 -2.93 3.82 -9.07
N ILE A 57 -2.77 4.35 -10.29
CA ILE A 57 -3.02 5.77 -10.59
C ILE A 57 -4.49 6.13 -10.34
N LYS A 58 -5.44 5.28 -10.75
CA LYS A 58 -6.88 5.51 -10.53
C LYS A 58 -7.21 5.57 -9.03
N ILE A 59 -6.63 4.68 -8.24
CA ILE A 59 -6.78 4.66 -6.77
C ILE A 59 -6.25 5.94 -6.16
N VAL A 60 -5.02 6.35 -6.51
CA VAL A 60 -4.43 7.61 -6.03
C VAL A 60 -5.32 8.81 -6.34
N LYS A 61 -5.82 8.91 -7.59
CA LYS A 61 -6.73 9.99 -7.99
C LYS A 61 -8.00 10.01 -7.14
N SER A 62 -8.62 8.85 -6.92
CA SER A 62 -9.82 8.74 -6.07
C SER A 62 -9.56 9.19 -4.63
N ILE A 63 -8.39 8.88 -4.07
CA ILE A 63 -8.03 9.33 -2.72
C ILE A 63 -7.84 10.85 -2.68
N LEU A 64 -7.18 11.42 -3.69
CA LEU A 64 -6.90 12.86 -3.74
C LEU A 64 -8.17 13.70 -3.99
N SER A 65 -9.13 13.18 -4.77
CA SER A 65 -10.41 13.86 -5.03
C SER A 65 -11.38 13.83 -3.84
N ASN A 66 -11.17 12.94 -2.87
CA ASN A 66 -12.00 12.81 -1.67
C ASN A 66 -11.40 13.52 -0.44
N LYS A 67 -10.33 14.31 -0.62
CA LYS A 67 -9.75 15.21 0.38
C LYS A 67 -10.24 16.63 0.16
#